data_AF-A0A2E3WVY0-F1
#
_entry.id   AF-A0A2E3WVY0-F1
#
_cell.length_a   1.000
_cell.length_b   1.000
_cell.length_c   1.000
_cell.angle_alpha   90.00
_cell.angle_beta   90.00
_cell.angle_gamma   90.00
#
_symmetry.space_group_name_H-M   'P 1'
#
loop_
_entity.id
_entity.type
_entity.pdbx_description
1 polymer ?
#
loop_
_entity_poly.entity_id
_entity_poly.type
_entity_poly.pdbx_seq_one_letter_code
_entity_poly.pdbx_strand_id
1 'polypeptide(L)'
;MDFSGKISNSVLTYLDNQGVNLEGLYELTDLPVEFLRDPACWLEADKLEAFLHTMEQTYGLRSNESLVSLVGLNSCELRSWGVLDSVIKMIESPKDIYGQPQRLISYFISPEPPIANLEVSDHSVRFDLPIAAEEYPYVTEYLISAFEGLPKYLGKNASNVNWTENTIEISWSLDQPTLLDEKALRKSLSPELLQGMVRSLESLQKQLEKKNEELKFKEKEIHSLKEDIKNLLNTPVNRALHPLEGEQV
;
A
#
# COMPACT_ATOMS: atom_id res chain seq x y z
N MET A 1 8.83 5.05 8.65
CA MET A 1 8.34 4.94 7.26
C MET A 1 7.14 4.04 7.31
N ASP A 2 6.09 4.39 6.58
CA ASP A 2 4.87 3.60 6.48
C ASP A 2 4.63 3.22 5.02
N PHE A 3 4.07 2.04 4.81
CA PHE A 3 3.66 1.53 3.51
C PHE A 3 2.14 1.52 3.39
N SER A 4 1.63 1.67 2.17
CA SER A 4 0.19 1.75 1.96
C SER A 4 -0.50 0.41 2.18
N GLY A 5 -1.65 0.44 2.88
CA GLY A 5 -2.57 -0.68 3.03
C GLY A 5 -3.12 -1.21 1.71
N LYS A 6 -2.91 -0.51 0.58
CA LYS A 6 -3.14 -1.05 -0.77
C LYS A 6 -2.41 -2.37 -0.99
N ILE A 7 -1.19 -2.51 -0.45
CA ILE A 7 -0.39 -3.73 -0.61
C ILE A 7 -1.07 -4.91 0.10
N SER A 8 -1.35 -4.76 1.41
CA SER A 8 -2.03 -5.80 2.19
C SER A 8 -3.43 -6.12 1.63
N ASN A 9 -4.21 -5.09 1.30
CA ASN A 9 -5.54 -5.26 0.74
C ASN A 9 -5.50 -6.02 -0.60
N SER A 10 -4.49 -5.78 -1.44
CA SER A 10 -4.34 -6.48 -2.72
C SER A 10 -4.06 -7.96 -2.52
N VAL A 11 -3.20 -8.32 -1.56
CA VAL A 11 -2.91 -9.72 -1.23
C VAL A 11 -4.16 -10.42 -0.70
N LEU A 12 -4.89 -9.79 0.23
CA LEU A 12 -6.12 -10.35 0.77
C LEU A 12 -7.20 -10.52 -0.32
N THR A 13 -7.38 -9.50 -1.17
CA THR A 13 -8.33 -9.55 -2.28
C THR A 13 -7.96 -10.65 -3.27
N TYR A 14 -6.67 -10.82 -3.56
CA TYR A 14 -6.20 -11.89 -4.43
C TYR A 14 -6.54 -13.27 -3.86
N LEU A 15 -6.20 -13.52 -2.59
CA LEU A 15 -6.47 -14.80 -1.93
C LEU A 15 -7.97 -15.10 -1.83
N ASP A 16 -8.79 -14.09 -1.51
CA ASP A 16 -10.26 -14.20 -1.48
C ASP A 16 -10.82 -14.57 -2.87
N ASN A 17 -10.30 -13.94 -3.94
CA ASN A 17 -10.67 -14.28 -5.32
C ASN A 17 -10.27 -15.71 -5.72
N GLN A 18 -9.22 -16.28 -5.10
CA GLN A 18 -8.84 -17.69 -5.27
C GLN A 18 -9.68 -18.65 -4.40
N GLY A 19 -10.63 -18.13 -3.60
CA GLY A 19 -11.48 -18.93 -2.71
C GLY A 19 -10.77 -19.42 -1.44
N VAL A 20 -9.67 -18.78 -1.06
CA VAL A 20 -8.96 -19.11 0.19
C VAL A 20 -9.77 -18.61 1.39
N ASN A 21 -9.97 -19.48 2.40
CA ASN A 21 -10.63 -19.07 3.64
C ASN A 21 -9.67 -18.22 4.49
N LEU A 22 -10.00 -16.94 4.65
CA LEU A 22 -9.22 -15.97 5.44
C LEU A 22 -9.74 -15.81 6.88
N GLU A 23 -10.65 -16.66 7.36
CA GLU A 23 -11.19 -16.58 8.72
C GLU A 23 -10.07 -16.65 9.79
N GLY A 24 -8.99 -17.39 9.55
CA GLY A 24 -7.85 -17.48 10.49
C GLY A 24 -6.85 -16.31 10.46
N LEU A 25 -7.12 -15.25 9.70
CA LEU A 25 -6.16 -14.15 9.50
C LEU A 25 -5.76 -13.47 10.82
N TYR A 26 -6.68 -13.38 11.78
CA TYR A 26 -6.42 -12.76 13.09
C TYR A 26 -5.39 -13.52 13.93
N GLU A 27 -5.10 -14.79 13.61
CA GLU A 27 -4.09 -15.59 14.31
C GLU A 27 -2.69 -15.43 13.68
N LEU A 28 -2.62 -14.87 12.47
CA LEU A 28 -1.41 -14.81 11.66
C LEU A 28 -0.66 -13.47 11.77
N THR A 29 -1.25 -12.47 12.44
CA THR A 29 -0.70 -11.12 12.49
C THR A 29 -1.18 -10.34 13.70
N ASP A 30 -0.28 -9.51 14.23
CA ASP A 30 -0.59 -8.56 15.31
C ASP A 30 -1.30 -7.30 14.80
N LEU A 31 -1.42 -7.12 13.47
CA LEU A 31 -2.13 -6.00 12.87
C LEU A 31 -3.65 -6.24 12.90
N PRO A 32 -4.45 -5.25 13.34
CA PRO A 32 -5.90 -5.32 13.21
C PRO A 32 -6.32 -5.58 11.76
N VAL A 33 -7.20 -6.58 11.58
CA VAL A 33 -7.64 -7.05 10.26
C VAL A 33 -8.33 -5.93 9.47
N GLU A 34 -9.00 -5.02 10.17
CA GLU A 34 -9.65 -3.85 9.59
C GLU A 34 -8.65 -2.95 8.84
N PHE A 35 -7.42 -2.80 9.37
CA PHE A 35 -6.38 -2.03 8.69
C PHE A 35 -5.78 -2.79 7.52
N LEU A 36 -5.61 -4.11 7.63
CA LEU A 36 -5.10 -4.91 6.51
C LEU A 36 -6.03 -4.87 5.29
N ARG A 37 -7.34 -4.73 5.52
CA ARG A 37 -8.39 -4.62 4.50
C ARG A 37 -8.66 -3.18 4.05
N ASP A 38 -8.14 -2.16 4.73
CA ASP A 38 -8.34 -0.77 4.35
C ASP A 38 -7.21 -0.29 3.40
N PRO A 39 -7.48 -0.13 2.09
CA PRO A 39 -6.47 0.37 1.15
C PRO A 39 -6.06 1.82 1.40
N ALA A 40 -6.81 2.59 2.19
CA ALA A 40 -6.50 3.98 2.52
C ALA A 40 -5.68 4.13 3.81
N CYS A 41 -5.35 3.03 4.49
CA CYS A 41 -4.50 3.10 5.67
C CYS A 41 -3.00 3.13 5.31
N TRP A 42 -2.20 3.59 6.25
CA TRP A 42 -0.73 3.52 6.23
C TRP A 42 -0.28 2.57 7.33
N LEU A 43 0.51 1.58 7.00
CA LEU A 43 0.97 0.51 7.90
C LEU A 43 2.46 0.69 8.19
N GLU A 44 2.86 0.48 9.45
CA GLU A 44 4.27 0.51 9.83
C GLU A 44 5.06 -0.51 9.00
N ALA A 45 6.20 -0.08 8.44
CA ALA A 45 6.95 -0.86 7.45
C ALA A 45 7.25 -2.30 7.92
N ASP A 46 7.83 -2.44 9.11
CA ASP A 46 8.20 -3.75 9.68
C ASP A 46 7.00 -4.68 9.89
N LYS A 47 5.84 -4.11 10.25
CA LYS A 47 4.61 -4.90 10.49
C LYS A 47 4.00 -5.36 9.18
N LEU A 48 3.99 -4.52 8.15
CA LEU A 48 3.54 -4.94 6.83
C LEU A 48 4.48 -6.00 6.25
N GLU A 49 5.79 -5.80 6.37
CA GLU A 49 6.79 -6.76 5.90
C GLU A 49 6.62 -8.13 6.57
N ALA A 50 6.48 -8.15 7.89
CA ALA A 50 6.20 -9.38 8.64
C ALA A 50 4.88 -10.05 8.22
N PHE A 51 3.84 -9.25 7.98
CA PHE A 51 2.57 -9.76 7.46
C PHE A 51 2.73 -10.42 6.09
N LEU A 52 3.42 -9.76 5.14
CA LEU A 52 3.64 -10.29 3.79
C LEU A 52 4.47 -11.58 3.84
N HIS A 53 5.49 -11.63 4.69
CA HIS A 53 6.25 -12.84 4.95
C HIS A 53 5.35 -13.98 5.41
N THR A 54 4.47 -13.76 6.39
CA THR A 54 3.54 -14.78 6.88
C THR A 54 2.57 -15.23 5.79
N MET A 55 2.07 -14.31 4.96
CA MET A 55 1.19 -14.67 3.83
C MET A 55 1.91 -15.53 2.80
N GLU A 56 3.15 -15.19 2.45
CA GLU A 56 3.99 -15.99 1.57
C GLU A 56 4.25 -17.39 2.15
N GLN A 57 4.57 -17.50 3.43
CA GLN A 57 4.81 -18.82 4.05
C GLN A 57 3.55 -19.68 4.14
N THR A 58 2.38 -19.06 4.36
CA THR A 58 1.12 -19.78 4.59
C THR A 58 0.40 -20.12 3.29
N TYR A 59 0.39 -19.19 2.34
CA TYR A 59 -0.40 -19.25 1.11
C TYR A 59 0.44 -19.14 -0.16
N GLY A 60 1.76 -18.98 -0.03
CA GLY A 60 2.69 -19.04 -1.16
C GLY A 60 2.45 -20.30 -1.98
N LEU A 61 2.51 -20.12 -3.30
CA LEU A 61 2.31 -21.24 -4.20
C LEU A 61 3.48 -22.22 -4.03
N ARG A 62 3.21 -23.52 -4.21
CA ARG A 62 4.29 -24.53 -4.25
C ARG A 62 5.17 -24.42 -5.50
N SER A 63 4.82 -23.53 -6.44
CA SER A 63 5.63 -23.17 -7.59
C SER A 63 6.75 -22.19 -7.18
N ASN A 64 7.76 -22.02 -8.03
CA ASN A 64 8.83 -21.03 -7.84
C ASN A 64 8.37 -19.56 -7.98
N GLU A 65 7.06 -19.29 -7.91
CA GLU A 65 6.51 -17.95 -8.08
C GLU A 65 6.06 -17.43 -6.73
N SER A 66 6.62 -16.29 -6.31
CA SER A 66 6.21 -15.61 -5.08
C SER A 66 4.76 -15.12 -5.19
N LEU A 67 4.00 -15.31 -4.11
CA LEU A 67 2.66 -14.75 -3.97
C LEU A 67 2.68 -13.23 -4.13
N VAL A 68 3.59 -12.51 -3.46
CA VAL A 68 3.61 -11.04 -3.54
C VAL A 68 3.94 -10.53 -4.94
N SER A 69 4.86 -11.19 -5.65
CA SER A 69 5.12 -10.91 -7.07
C SER A 69 3.87 -11.11 -7.92
N LEU A 70 3.20 -12.25 -7.75
CA LEU A 70 1.99 -12.58 -8.50
C LEU A 70 0.86 -11.58 -8.25
N VAL A 71 0.66 -11.17 -6.99
CA VAL A 71 -0.34 -10.16 -6.64
C VAL A 71 0.01 -8.81 -7.27
N GLY A 72 1.28 -8.37 -7.17
CA GLY A 72 1.74 -7.13 -7.79
C GLY A 72 1.50 -7.12 -9.30
N LEU A 73 1.84 -8.19 -9.99
CA LEU A 73 1.66 -8.32 -11.44
C LEU A 73 0.17 -8.30 -11.88
N ASN A 74 -0.74 -8.66 -10.97
CA ASN A 74 -2.19 -8.64 -11.14
C ASN A 74 -2.86 -7.36 -10.57
N SER A 75 -2.08 -6.33 -10.23
CA SER A 75 -2.59 -5.07 -9.67
C SER A 75 -3.70 -4.43 -10.52
N CYS A 76 -3.65 -4.62 -11.85
CA CYS A 76 -4.65 -4.14 -12.80
C CYS A 76 -6.03 -4.78 -12.61
N GLU A 77 -6.07 -6.08 -12.34
CA GLU A 77 -7.31 -6.82 -12.14
C GLU A 77 -7.87 -6.57 -10.73
N LEU A 78 -6.95 -6.46 -9.76
CA LEU A 78 -7.26 -6.24 -8.35
C LEU A 78 -7.62 -4.78 -8.00
N ARG A 79 -7.44 -3.83 -8.94
CA ARG A 79 -7.63 -2.38 -8.72
C ARG A 79 -6.81 -1.85 -7.55
N SER A 80 -5.58 -2.33 -7.44
CA SER A 80 -4.68 -2.08 -6.31
C SER A 80 -4.16 -0.65 -6.25
N TRP A 81 -4.29 0.12 -7.33
CA TRP A 81 -3.82 1.50 -7.43
C TRP A 81 -4.87 2.52 -6.97
N GLY A 82 -6.08 2.03 -6.65
CA GLY A 82 -7.23 2.81 -6.20
C GLY A 82 -7.65 3.85 -7.24
N VAL A 83 -7.42 5.11 -6.90
CA VAL A 83 -7.87 6.21 -7.75
C VAL A 83 -6.98 6.35 -9.00
N LEU A 84 -5.72 5.93 -8.92
CA LEU A 84 -4.82 5.93 -10.08
C LEU A 84 -5.24 4.93 -11.16
N ASP A 85 -6.01 3.88 -10.85
CA ASP A 85 -6.49 2.92 -11.85
C ASP A 85 -7.21 3.60 -13.02
N SER A 86 -7.98 4.66 -12.73
CA SER A 86 -8.69 5.42 -13.77
C SER A 86 -7.76 6.39 -14.49
N VAL A 87 -6.77 6.96 -13.79
CA VAL A 87 -5.79 7.88 -14.36
C VAL A 87 -4.87 7.15 -15.34
N ILE A 88 -4.34 5.99 -14.94
CA ILE A 88 -3.43 5.17 -15.75
C ILE A 88 -4.10 4.76 -17.07
N LYS A 89 -5.39 4.42 -17.05
CA LYS A 89 -6.18 4.08 -18.26
C LYS A 89 -6.35 5.23 -19.24
N MET A 90 -6.13 6.47 -18.80
CA MET A 90 -6.26 7.67 -19.63
C MET A 90 -4.91 8.13 -20.19
N ILE A 91 -3.81 7.49 -19.80
CA ILE A 91 -2.46 7.77 -20.30
C ILE A 91 -2.25 6.98 -21.61
N GLU A 92 -1.56 7.58 -22.59
CA GLU A 92 -1.40 6.97 -23.92
C GLU A 92 -0.10 6.14 -24.04
N SER A 93 0.92 6.43 -23.23
CA SER A 93 2.23 5.78 -23.33
C SER A 93 2.83 5.38 -21.97
N PRO A 94 3.59 4.26 -21.89
CA PRO A 94 4.34 3.91 -20.69
C PRO A 94 5.34 4.99 -20.26
N LYS A 95 5.93 5.73 -21.21
CA LYS A 95 6.82 6.86 -20.91
C LYS A 95 6.14 7.92 -20.06
N ASP A 96 4.88 8.22 -20.33
CA ASP A 96 4.11 9.20 -19.57
C ASP A 96 3.70 8.67 -18.18
N ILE A 97 3.55 7.35 -18.03
CA ILE A 97 3.32 6.69 -16.74
C ILE A 97 4.58 6.80 -15.87
N TYR A 98 5.73 6.38 -16.41
CA TYR A 98 6.98 6.28 -15.64
C TYR A 98 7.78 7.57 -15.57
N GLY A 99 7.44 8.59 -16.38
CA GLY A 99 8.16 9.87 -16.42
C GLY A 99 8.08 10.69 -15.13
N GLN A 100 7.22 10.30 -14.19
CA GLN A 100 7.13 10.88 -12.85
C GLN A 100 7.11 9.76 -11.79
N PRO A 101 8.22 9.04 -11.59
CA PRO A 101 8.25 7.86 -10.72
C PRO A 101 7.91 8.20 -9.27
N GLN A 102 8.28 9.41 -8.84
CA GLN A 102 7.94 9.98 -7.53
C GLN A 102 6.45 9.86 -7.21
N ARG A 103 5.61 10.14 -8.22
CA ARG A 103 4.16 10.14 -8.10
C ARG A 103 3.58 8.73 -8.04
N LEU A 104 4.24 7.73 -8.61
CA LEU A 104 3.81 6.33 -8.46
C LEU A 104 4.18 5.81 -7.07
N ILE A 105 5.38 6.16 -6.61
CA ILE A 105 5.92 5.70 -5.32
C ILE A 105 5.16 6.30 -4.15
N SER A 106 4.75 7.56 -4.24
CA SER A 106 3.99 8.26 -3.19
C SER A 106 2.66 7.59 -2.83
N TYR A 107 2.12 6.72 -3.69
CA TYR A 107 0.91 5.96 -3.42
C TYR A 107 1.12 4.75 -2.52
N PHE A 108 2.37 4.31 -2.39
CA PHE A 108 2.75 3.14 -1.62
C PHE A 108 3.64 3.46 -0.44
N ILE A 109 4.30 4.63 -0.40
CA ILE A 109 5.31 4.95 0.60
C ILE A 109 5.06 6.35 1.20
N SER A 110 5.00 6.41 2.53
CA SER A 110 4.85 7.65 3.31
C SER A 110 5.90 7.73 4.43
N PRO A 111 6.53 8.89 4.68
CA PRO A 111 6.47 10.09 3.84
C PRO A 111 7.06 9.83 2.45
N GLU A 112 6.71 10.69 1.50
CA GLU A 112 7.16 10.59 0.12
C GLU A 112 8.71 10.53 0.05
N PRO A 113 9.29 9.40 -0.38
CA PRO A 113 10.74 9.22 -0.35
C PRO A 113 11.40 10.06 -1.45
N PRO A 114 12.54 10.73 -1.20
CA PRO A 114 13.19 11.52 -2.23
C PRO A 114 13.75 10.63 -3.33
N ILE A 115 13.48 10.99 -4.59
CA ILE A 115 14.14 10.37 -5.74
C ILE A 115 15.41 11.14 -6.11
N ALA A 116 16.51 10.41 -6.32
CA ALA A 116 17.77 10.92 -6.85
C ALA A 116 18.08 10.35 -8.24
N ASN A 117 19.00 10.99 -8.96
CA ASN A 117 19.57 10.51 -10.23
C ASN A 117 18.52 10.06 -11.28
N LEU A 118 17.43 10.82 -11.43
CA LEU A 118 16.38 10.51 -12.40
C LEU A 118 16.88 10.69 -13.84
N GLU A 119 16.93 9.60 -14.57
CA GLU A 119 17.23 9.52 -15.99
C GLU A 119 16.00 9.00 -16.74
N VAL A 120 15.47 9.80 -17.66
CA VAL A 120 14.33 9.43 -18.48
C VAL A 120 14.79 9.31 -19.93
N SER A 121 14.61 8.13 -20.51
CA SER A 121 14.86 7.84 -21.92
C SER A 121 13.54 7.63 -22.68
N ASP A 122 13.62 7.21 -23.94
CA ASP A 122 12.42 6.88 -24.73
C ASP A 122 11.84 5.50 -24.39
N HIS A 123 12.65 4.62 -23.81
CA HIS A 123 12.31 3.21 -23.56
C HIS A 123 12.64 2.75 -22.13
N SER A 124 13.12 3.66 -21.29
CA SER A 124 13.41 3.38 -19.89
C SER A 124 13.33 4.62 -19.00
N VAL A 125 13.09 4.37 -17.72
CA VAL A 125 13.32 5.34 -16.64
C VAL A 125 14.20 4.69 -15.60
N ARG A 126 15.26 5.38 -15.18
CA ARG A 126 16.16 4.95 -14.11
C ARG A 126 16.21 6.01 -13.03
N PHE A 127 16.20 5.60 -11.77
CA PHE A 127 16.27 6.51 -10.63
C PHE A 127 16.68 5.78 -9.36
N ASP A 128 17.10 6.54 -8.35
CA ASP A 128 17.47 6.01 -7.04
C ASP A 128 16.40 6.31 -5.99
N LEU A 129 16.09 5.30 -5.18
CA LEU A 129 15.15 5.33 -4.07
C LEU A 129 15.87 4.91 -2.78
N PRO A 130 15.76 5.64 -1.66
CA PRO A 130 16.47 5.32 -0.42
C PRO A 130 15.78 4.18 0.35
N ILE A 131 15.53 3.06 -0.32
CA ILE A 131 14.89 1.87 0.22
C ILE A 131 15.65 0.67 -0.32
N ALA A 132 16.23 -0.08 0.60
CA ALA A 132 17.01 -1.27 0.30
C ALA A 132 16.08 -2.49 0.17
N ALA A 133 16.24 -3.27 -0.90
CA ALA A 133 15.50 -4.52 -1.08
C ALA A 133 15.84 -5.56 0.01
N GLU A 134 17.02 -5.44 0.64
CA GLU A 134 17.43 -6.29 1.76
C GLU A 134 16.64 -6.00 3.04
N GLU A 135 16.17 -4.76 3.22
CA GLU A 135 15.40 -4.35 4.39
C GLU A 135 13.91 -4.68 4.24
N TYR A 136 13.36 -4.52 3.03
CA TYR A 136 11.95 -4.75 2.73
C TYR A 136 11.74 -5.63 1.48
N PRO A 137 12.19 -6.90 1.49
CA PRO A 137 12.18 -7.77 0.33
C PRO A 137 10.78 -8.00 -0.27
N TYR A 138 9.75 -8.23 0.54
CA TYR A 138 8.40 -8.52 0.04
C TYR A 138 7.71 -7.27 -0.48
N VAL A 139 7.89 -6.12 0.16
CA VAL A 139 7.35 -4.85 -0.35
C VAL A 139 8.05 -4.45 -1.65
N THR A 140 9.38 -4.53 -1.71
CA THR A 140 10.11 -4.20 -2.95
C THR A 140 9.74 -5.15 -4.08
N GLU A 141 9.65 -6.45 -3.82
CA GLU A 141 9.18 -7.45 -4.81
C GLU A 141 7.75 -7.16 -5.32
N TYR A 142 6.83 -6.81 -4.42
CA TYR A 142 5.49 -6.38 -4.82
C TYR A 142 5.54 -5.12 -5.71
N LEU A 143 6.33 -4.12 -5.35
CA LEU A 143 6.43 -2.86 -6.11
C LEU A 143 7.05 -3.07 -7.50
N ILE A 144 8.09 -3.91 -7.59
CA ILE A 144 8.67 -4.34 -8.87
C ILE A 144 7.56 -4.90 -9.76
N SER A 145 6.85 -5.91 -9.28
CA SER A 145 5.80 -6.58 -10.04
C SER A 145 4.61 -5.67 -10.36
N ALA A 146 4.24 -4.76 -9.46
CA ALA A 146 3.21 -3.77 -9.70
C ALA A 146 3.62 -2.77 -10.79
N PHE A 147 4.88 -2.33 -10.80
CA PHE A 147 5.41 -1.47 -11.86
C PHE A 147 5.50 -2.22 -13.19
N GLU A 148 5.89 -3.50 -13.19
CA GLU A 148 5.86 -4.36 -14.39
C GLU A 148 4.45 -4.50 -14.97
N GLY A 149 3.43 -4.55 -14.11
CA GLY A 149 2.03 -4.67 -14.49
C GLY A 149 1.39 -3.40 -15.06
N LEU A 150 1.97 -2.21 -14.86
CA LEU A 150 1.37 -0.93 -15.26
C LEU A 150 1.02 -0.81 -16.77
N PRO A 151 1.85 -1.28 -17.72
CA PRO A 151 1.52 -1.17 -19.14
C PRO A 151 0.32 -2.04 -19.53
N LYS A 152 -0.08 -3.03 -18.72
CA LYS A 152 -1.28 -3.86 -18.97
C LYS A 152 -2.55 -3.03 -18.97
N TYR A 153 -2.60 -1.93 -18.21
CA TYR A 153 -3.72 -0.97 -18.26
C TYR A 153 -3.91 -0.35 -19.64
N LEU A 154 -2.85 -0.32 -20.45
CA LEU A 154 -2.85 0.18 -21.82
C LEU A 154 -3.03 -0.93 -22.87
N GLY A 155 -3.23 -2.18 -22.43
CA GLY A 155 -3.23 -3.35 -23.31
C GLY A 155 -1.85 -3.65 -23.94
N LYS A 156 -0.76 -3.23 -23.29
CA LYS A 156 0.63 -3.53 -23.67
C LYS A 156 1.18 -4.66 -22.79
N ASN A 157 2.27 -5.30 -23.21
CA ASN A 157 2.92 -6.31 -22.36
C ASN A 157 3.61 -5.63 -21.17
N ALA A 158 3.91 -6.44 -20.16
CA ALA A 158 4.62 -5.98 -18.97
C ALA A 158 5.94 -5.29 -19.32
N SER A 159 6.28 -4.26 -18.55
CA SER A 159 7.64 -3.71 -18.55
C SER A 159 8.57 -4.68 -17.82
N ASN A 160 9.87 -4.45 -17.95
CA ASN A 160 10.87 -5.12 -17.14
C ASN A 160 11.40 -4.14 -16.10
N VAL A 161 11.35 -4.54 -14.83
CA VAL A 161 11.83 -3.73 -13.72
C VAL A 161 13.01 -4.43 -13.07
N ASN A 162 14.12 -3.73 -12.96
CA ASN A 162 15.29 -4.18 -12.22
C ASN A 162 15.50 -3.27 -11.01
N TRP A 163 15.57 -3.86 -9.83
CA TRP A 163 15.89 -3.17 -8.58
C TRP A 163 17.18 -3.76 -8.04
N THR A 164 18.25 -2.98 -8.06
CA THR A 164 19.55 -3.39 -7.55
C THR A 164 20.01 -2.38 -6.50
N GLU A 165 20.18 -2.84 -5.27
CA GLU A 165 20.44 -1.98 -4.09
C GLU A 165 19.34 -0.91 -3.96
N ASN A 166 19.65 0.34 -4.30
CA ASN A 166 18.76 1.49 -4.23
C ASN A 166 18.35 2.01 -5.62
N THR A 167 18.88 1.43 -6.69
CA THR A 167 18.61 1.87 -8.06
C THR A 167 17.50 1.04 -8.68
N ILE A 168 16.51 1.74 -9.21
CA ILE A 168 15.39 1.16 -9.96
C ILE A 168 15.54 1.54 -11.43
N GLU A 169 15.50 0.55 -12.31
CA GLU A 169 15.43 0.72 -13.74
C GLU A 169 14.16 0.05 -14.27
N ILE A 170 13.33 0.82 -14.97
CA ILE A 170 12.11 0.34 -15.61
C ILE A 170 12.31 0.48 -17.12
N SER A 171 12.20 -0.61 -17.86
CA SER A 171 12.35 -0.62 -19.32
C SER A 171 11.11 -1.21 -20.01
N TRP A 172 10.75 -0.66 -21.17
CA TRP A 172 9.59 -1.11 -21.95
C TRP A 172 9.90 -1.14 -23.45
N SER A 173 9.23 -2.05 -24.18
CA SER A 173 9.37 -2.15 -25.64
C SER A 173 8.41 -1.21 -26.37
N LEU A 174 8.87 -0.59 -27.46
CA LEU A 174 8.06 0.31 -28.32
C LEU A 174 7.11 -0.46 -29.26
N ASP A 175 7.51 -1.65 -29.72
CA ASP A 175 6.82 -2.42 -30.77
C ASP A 175 5.84 -3.47 -30.22
N GLN A 176 5.02 -3.11 -29.24
CA GLN A 176 4.03 -4.04 -28.72
C GLN A 176 2.66 -3.78 -29.35
N PRO A 177 2.11 -4.73 -30.12
CA PRO A 177 0.78 -4.57 -30.68
C PRO A 177 -0.22 -4.40 -29.54
N THR A 178 -0.99 -3.32 -29.58
CA THR A 178 -2.08 -3.07 -28.65
C THR A 178 -3.04 -4.25 -28.70
N LEU A 179 -3.18 -5.00 -27.61
CA LEU A 179 -4.05 -6.17 -27.55
C LEU A 179 -5.54 -5.78 -27.51
N LEU A 180 -5.83 -4.48 -27.37
CA LEU A 180 -7.16 -3.88 -27.28
C LEU A 180 -7.52 -3.12 -28.55
N ASP A 181 -8.71 -3.43 -29.08
CA ASP A 181 -9.31 -2.83 -30.28
C ASP A 181 -9.46 -1.30 -30.12
N GLU A 182 -8.84 -0.53 -31.00
CA GLU A 182 -8.70 0.95 -30.97
C GLU A 182 -10.02 1.72 -30.92
N LYS A 183 -11.16 1.04 -31.08
CA LYS A 183 -12.51 1.61 -31.00
C LYS A 183 -13.03 1.79 -29.58
N ALA A 184 -12.49 1.11 -28.57
CA ALA A 184 -13.01 1.18 -27.20
C ALA A 184 -12.48 2.38 -26.39
N LEU A 185 -11.32 2.95 -26.75
CA LEU A 185 -10.63 3.99 -25.96
C LEU A 185 -10.78 5.42 -26.47
N ARG A 186 -11.50 5.68 -27.57
CA ARG A 186 -11.78 7.06 -28.02
C ARG A 186 -12.87 7.72 -27.18
N LYS A 187 -12.58 8.00 -25.90
CA LYS A 187 -13.22 9.09 -25.17
C LYS A 187 -12.21 10.20 -25.00
N SER A 188 -12.25 11.15 -25.94
CA SER A 188 -11.51 12.41 -25.87
C SER A 188 -12.03 13.23 -24.69
N LEU A 189 -11.44 13.06 -23.51
CA LEU A 189 -11.49 14.06 -22.45
C LEU A 189 -10.30 15.00 -22.66
N SER A 190 -10.53 16.30 -22.57
CA SER A 190 -9.43 17.25 -22.78
C SER A 190 -8.37 17.07 -21.68
N PRO A 191 -7.06 17.12 -22.00
CA PRO A 191 -5.99 16.97 -21.03
C PRO A 191 -6.12 17.87 -19.80
N GLU A 192 -6.71 19.07 -19.95
CA GLU A 192 -6.96 19.98 -18.82
C GLU A 192 -8.02 19.46 -17.84
N LEU A 193 -9.08 18.81 -18.33
CA LEU A 193 -10.10 18.21 -17.47
C LEU A 193 -9.56 16.98 -16.73
N LEU A 194 -8.70 16.21 -17.39
CA LEU A 194 -7.99 15.08 -16.78
C LEU A 194 -7.09 15.55 -15.64
N GLN A 195 -6.28 16.60 -15.87
CA GLN A 195 -5.43 17.18 -14.83
C GLN A 195 -6.27 17.75 -13.66
N GLY A 196 -7.41 18.36 -13.94
CA GLY A 196 -8.32 18.88 -12.91
C GLY A 196 -8.96 17.77 -12.06
N MET A 197 -9.45 16.71 -12.70
CA MET A 197 -9.99 15.54 -12.01
C MET A 197 -8.94 14.83 -11.17
N VAL A 198 -7.74 14.62 -11.74
CA VAL A 198 -6.58 14.06 -11.06
C VAL A 198 -6.23 14.84 -9.79
N ARG A 199 -6.09 16.17 -9.89
CA ARG A 199 -5.75 17.00 -8.72
C ARG A 199 -6.85 16.97 -7.66
N SER A 200 -8.11 16.91 -8.08
CA SER A 200 -9.24 16.85 -7.15
C SER A 200 -9.30 15.51 -6.44
N LEU A 201 -9.01 14.43 -7.16
CA LEU A 201 -8.94 13.07 -6.66
C LEU A 201 -7.76 12.85 -5.70
N GLU A 202 -6.58 13.36 -6.05
CA GLU A 202 -5.41 13.40 -5.16
C GLU A 202 -5.69 14.21 -3.89
N SER A 203 -6.36 15.35 -4.01
CA SER A 203 -6.78 16.16 -2.86
C SER A 203 -7.74 15.40 -1.94
N LEU A 204 -8.73 14.70 -2.51
CA LEU A 204 -9.68 13.88 -1.73
C LEU A 204 -8.97 12.70 -1.05
N GLN A 205 -8.06 12.03 -1.75
CA GLN A 205 -7.28 10.94 -1.18
C GLN A 205 -6.41 11.44 -0.03
N LYS A 206 -5.72 12.57 -0.21
CA LYS A 206 -4.92 13.20 0.85
C LYS A 206 -5.74 13.64 2.05
N GLN A 207 -6.97 14.11 1.84
CA GLN A 207 -7.90 14.43 2.93
C GLN A 207 -8.33 13.17 3.69
N LEU A 208 -8.57 12.07 2.98
CA LEU A 208 -8.98 10.80 3.56
C LEU A 208 -7.82 10.18 4.37
N GLU A 209 -6.60 10.24 3.83
CA GLU A 209 -5.37 9.83 4.53
C GLU A 209 -5.16 10.65 5.81
N LYS A 210 -5.30 11.98 5.75
CA LYS A 210 -5.22 12.85 6.93
C LYS A 210 -6.27 12.48 7.99
N LYS A 211 -7.48 12.15 7.56
CA LYS A 211 -8.54 11.71 8.48
C LYS A 211 -8.23 10.36 9.13
N ASN A 212 -7.62 9.44 8.38
CA ASN A 212 -7.16 8.16 8.91
C ASN A 212 -6.02 8.33 9.92
N GLU A 213 -5.08 9.25 9.68
CA GLU A 213 -4.05 9.61 10.67
C GLU A 213 -4.67 10.17 11.96
N GLU A 214 -5.63 11.10 11.84
CA GLU A 214 -6.38 11.66 12.98
C GLU A 214 -7.12 10.54 13.76
N LEU A 215 -7.71 9.57 13.07
CA LEU A 215 -8.37 8.41 13.69
C LEU A 215 -7.38 7.53 14.45
N LYS A 216 -6.24 7.18 13.85
CA LYS A 216 -5.18 6.41 14.52
C LYS A 216 -4.69 7.09 15.79
N PHE A 217 -4.50 8.42 15.75
CA PHE A 217 -4.09 9.17 16.92
C PHE A 217 -5.14 9.07 18.04
N LYS A 218 -6.42 9.25 17.70
CA LYS A 218 -7.52 9.13 18.67
C LYS A 218 -7.67 7.73 19.23
N GLU A 219 -7.43 6.69 18.44
CA GLU A 219 -7.47 5.31 18.94
C GLU A 219 -6.35 5.00 19.91
N LYS A 220 -5.12 5.49 19.65
CA LYS A 220 -4.02 5.41 20.62
C LYS A 220 -4.37 6.12 21.93
N GLU A 221 -4.97 7.30 21.85
CA GLU A 221 -5.44 8.05 23.01
C GLU A 221 -6.53 7.30 23.78
N ILE A 222 -7.53 6.75 23.08
CA ILE A 222 -8.59 5.91 23.68
C ILE A 222 -7.99 4.68 24.36
N HIS A 223 -7.00 4.03 23.73
CA HIS A 223 -6.35 2.86 24.30
C HIS A 223 -5.60 3.21 25.60
N SER A 224 -4.83 4.31 25.59
CA SER A 224 -4.16 4.83 26.78
C SER A 224 -5.15 5.14 27.91
N LEU A 225 -6.23 5.85 27.60
CA LEU A 225 -7.26 6.20 28.58
C LEU A 225 -7.98 4.97 29.15
N LYS A 226 -8.19 3.93 28.34
CA LYS A 226 -8.77 2.65 28.80
C LYS A 226 -7.83 1.92 29.76
N GLU A 227 -6.53 1.90 29.48
CA GLU A 227 -5.51 1.35 30.37
C GLU A 227 -5.42 2.15 31.68
N ASP A 228 -5.47 3.48 31.63
CA ASP A 228 -5.48 4.34 32.82
C ASP A 228 -6.71 4.11 33.70
N ILE A 229 -7.91 4.01 33.11
CA ILE A 229 -9.15 3.69 33.83
C ILE A 229 -9.05 2.29 34.46
N LYS A 230 -8.53 1.31 33.74
CA LYS A 230 -8.34 -0.06 34.25
C LYS A 230 -7.35 -0.10 35.42
N ASN A 231 -6.27 0.69 35.35
CA ASN A 231 -5.30 0.85 36.44
C ASN A 231 -5.93 1.53 37.67
N LEU A 232 -6.75 2.55 37.46
CA LEU A 232 -7.51 3.22 38.53
C LEU A 232 -8.53 2.27 39.20
N LEU A 233 -9.23 1.45 38.43
CA LEU A 233 -10.19 0.46 38.94
C LEU A 233 -9.52 -0.72 39.68
N ASN A 234 -8.29 -1.07 39.31
CA ASN A 234 -7.51 -2.11 39.98
C ASN A 234 -6.70 -1.60 41.18
N THR A 235 -6.77 -0.30 41.50
CA THR A 235 -6.18 0.22 42.72
C THR A 235 -7.09 -0.13 43.90
N PRO A 236 -6.68 -0.99 44.85
CA PRO A 236 -7.53 -1.35 45.97
C PRO A 236 -7.81 -0.09 46.80
N VAL A 237 -9.09 0.22 46.97
CA VAL A 237 -9.58 1.26 47.88
C VAL A 237 -9.12 0.88 49.29
N ASN A 238 -7.95 1.39 49.68
CA ASN A 238 -7.42 1.17 51.00
C ASN A 238 -8.26 1.99 51.97
N ARG A 239 -9.04 1.27 52.76
CA ARG A 239 -9.96 1.77 53.79
C ARG A 239 -9.24 2.74 54.71
N ALA A 240 -9.46 4.04 54.54
CA ALA A 240 -9.37 5.00 55.64
C ALA A 240 -10.75 5.13 56.30
N LEU A 241 -11.25 4.02 56.84
CA LEU A 241 -12.26 4.07 57.90
C LEU A 241 -11.48 4.22 59.20
N HIS A 242 -11.23 5.48 59.59
CA HIS A 242 -10.87 5.79 60.97
C HIS A 242 -12.00 5.32 61.89
N PRO A 243 -11.74 4.44 62.87
CA PRO A 243 -12.71 4.17 63.92
C PRO A 243 -12.80 5.42 64.80
N LEU A 244 -14.04 5.79 65.12
CA LEU A 244 -14.37 6.70 66.21
C LEU A 244 -13.76 6.14 67.50
N GLU A 245 -12.72 6.78 68.04
CA GLU A 245 -12.29 6.54 69.42
C GLU A 245 -13.31 7.21 70.36
N GLY A 246 -14.22 6.38 70.87
CA GLY A 246 -15.02 6.64 72.05
C GLY A 246 -14.55 5.74 73.20
N GLU A 247 -14.15 6.39 74.29
CA GLU A 247 -14.25 5.99 75.70
C GLU A 247 -13.51 4.74 76.23
N GLN A 248 -12.56 5.00 77.14
CA GLN A 248 -12.48 4.54 78.54
C GLN A 248 -11.27 5.30 79.16
N VAL A 249 -11.35 6.04 80.28
CA VAL A 249 -11.83 5.76 81.64
C VAL A 249 -12.34 7.04 82.31
#